data_AF-A0A1B6EY10-F1
#
_entry.id   AF-A0A1B6EY10-F1
#
_cell.length_a   1.000
_cell.length_b   1.000
_cell.length_c   1.000
_cell.angle_alpha   90.00
_cell.angle_beta   90.00
_cell.angle_gamma   90.00
#
_symmetry.space_group_name_H-M   'P 1'
#
loop_
_entity.id
_entity.type
_entity.pdbx_description
1 polymer ?
#
loop_
_entity_poly.entity_id
_entity_poly.type
_entity_poly.pdbx_seq_one_letter_code
_entity_poly.pdbx_strand_id
1 'polypeptide(L)'
;VKTHTDTTVLFSGEGADELAQGYIYFRDAPNSAEAHQESLRLLGDIHKYDGLRADRTTAAHSLELRVPFLDLQWTQYYLSLPAELRQPQMGVEKHLLRSAFNNTGLLPDNIL
;
A
#
# COMPACT_ATOMS: atom_id res chain seq x y z
N VAL A 1 -3.96 11.73 22.80
CA VAL A 1 -5.02 10.90 22.17
C VAL A 1 -6.08 10.47 23.18
N LYS A 2 -5.73 9.69 24.22
CA LYS A 2 -6.71 9.25 25.24
C LYS A 2 -7.45 10.33 26.03
N THR A 3 -6.94 11.57 26.05
CA THR A 3 -7.62 12.72 26.65
C THR A 3 -8.65 13.39 25.74
N HIS A 4 -8.70 13.01 24.46
CA HIS A 4 -9.55 13.61 23.43
C HIS A 4 -10.48 12.59 22.76
N THR A 5 -10.12 11.30 22.77
CA THR A 5 -10.89 10.21 22.13
C THR A 5 -10.66 8.89 22.86
N ASP A 6 -11.63 7.97 22.79
CA ASP A 6 -11.49 6.58 23.27
C ASP A 6 -10.89 5.63 22.21
N THR A 7 -10.52 6.14 21.04
CA THR A 7 -9.92 5.36 19.96
C THR A 7 -8.62 4.71 20.41
N THR A 8 -8.57 3.39 20.26
CA THR A 8 -7.39 2.57 20.59
C THR A 8 -6.82 1.89 19.34
N VAL A 9 -7.67 1.50 18.39
CA VAL A 9 -7.25 0.86 17.14
C VAL A 9 -7.33 1.86 15.99
N LEU A 10 -6.25 1.96 15.22
CA LEU A 10 -6.14 2.79 14.03
C LEU A 10 -5.87 1.90 12.80
N PHE A 11 -6.52 2.23 11.69
CA PHE A 11 -6.24 1.63 10.40
C PHE A 11 -5.42 2.60 9.56
N SER A 12 -4.39 2.09 8.88
CA SER A 12 -3.55 2.89 8.00
C SER A 12 -3.29 2.18 6.67
N GLY A 13 -2.95 2.98 5.65
CA GLY A 13 -2.68 2.54 4.29
C GLY A 13 -1.24 2.10 4.01
N GLU A 14 -0.39 1.98 5.02
CA GLU A 14 1.01 1.54 4.87
C GLU A 14 1.07 0.18 4.13
N GLY A 15 2.04 0.01 3.24
CA GLY A 15 2.18 -1.19 2.40
C GLY A 15 1.51 -1.09 1.03
N ALA A 16 0.62 -0.12 0.81
CA ALA A 16 -0.07 0.04 -0.47
C ALA A 16 0.89 0.41 -1.61
N ASP A 17 1.85 1.30 -1.35
CA ASP A 17 2.80 1.78 -2.37
C ASP A 17 3.83 0.72 -2.73
N GLU A 18 4.32 -0.03 -1.75
CA GLU A 18 5.28 -1.13 -1.93
C GLU A 18 4.65 -2.28 -2.72
N LEU A 19 3.41 -2.65 -2.38
CA LEU A 19 2.69 -3.74 -3.02
C LEU A 19 2.17 -3.39 -4.42
N ALA A 20 1.57 -2.20 -4.58
CA ALA A 20 0.87 -1.77 -5.79
C ALA A 20 1.64 -0.79 -6.66
N GLN A 21 2.97 -0.71 -6.47
CA GLN A 21 3.89 0.07 -7.33
C GLN A 21 3.48 1.55 -7.39
N GLY A 22 3.24 2.11 -6.20
CA GLY A 22 2.64 3.44 -6.01
C GLY A 22 3.62 4.60 -6.01
N TYR A 23 4.91 4.33 -5.76
CA TYR A 23 5.92 5.37 -5.83
C TYR A 23 6.15 5.83 -7.28
N ILE A 24 6.37 7.13 -7.48
CA ILE A 24 6.49 7.75 -8.81
C ILE A 24 7.58 7.08 -9.67
N TYR A 25 8.68 6.62 -9.06
CA TYR A 25 9.78 5.99 -9.79
C TYR A 25 9.42 4.64 -10.43
N PHE A 26 8.31 4.00 -10.04
CA PHE A 26 7.83 2.79 -10.74
C PHE A 26 7.38 3.07 -12.17
N ARG A 27 7.11 4.33 -12.53
CA ARG A 27 6.83 4.74 -13.92
C ARG A 27 8.03 4.55 -14.84
N ASP A 28 9.24 4.60 -14.27
CA ASP A 28 10.50 4.47 -14.99
C ASP A 28 11.09 3.05 -14.89
N ALA A 29 10.31 2.07 -14.41
CA ALA A 29 10.77 0.70 -14.29
C ALA A 29 11.12 0.13 -15.68
N PRO A 30 12.28 -0.55 -15.85
CA PRO A 30 12.70 -1.06 -17.16
C PRO A 30 11.74 -2.07 -17.78
N ASN A 31 11.09 -2.89 -16.94
CA ASN A 31 10.07 -3.86 -17.32
C ASN A 31 9.25 -4.32 -16.10
N SER A 32 8.17 -5.06 -16.34
CA SER A 32 7.26 -5.58 -15.31
C SER A 32 7.95 -6.50 -14.29
N ALA A 33 8.96 -7.27 -14.71
CA ALA A 33 9.68 -8.19 -13.84
C ALA A 33 10.60 -7.45 -12.86
N GLU A 34 11.35 -6.44 -13.33
CA GLU A 34 12.18 -5.58 -12.48
C GLU A 34 11.34 -4.83 -11.44
N ALA A 35 10.20 -4.28 -11.86
CA ALA A 35 9.26 -3.65 -10.94
C ALA A 35 8.66 -4.63 -9.92
N HIS A 36 8.43 -5.88 -10.31
CA HIS A 36 7.98 -6.90 -9.37
C HIS A 36 9.05 -7.23 -8.33
N GLN A 37 10.31 -7.40 -8.74
CA GLN A 37 11.43 -7.62 -7.81
C GLN A 37 11.61 -6.44 -6.87
N GLU A 38 11.43 -5.22 -7.37
CA GLU A 38 11.49 -4.01 -6.55
C GLU A 38 10.38 -3.98 -5.50
N SER A 39 9.12 -4.30 -5.85
CA SER A 39 8.04 -4.47 -4.87
C SER A 39 8.39 -5.50 -3.79
N LEU A 40 8.99 -6.65 -4.16
CA LEU A 40 9.42 -7.67 -3.19
C LEU A 40 10.52 -7.15 -2.26
N ARG A 41 11.49 -6.40 -2.80
CA ARG A 41 12.55 -5.76 -2.00
C ARG A 41 11.95 -4.78 -0.99
N LEU A 42 11.08 -3.88 -1.45
CA LEU A 42 10.41 -2.89 -0.59
C LEU A 42 9.60 -3.56 0.52
N LEU A 43 8.79 -4.57 0.18
CA LEU A 43 8.03 -5.34 1.18
C LEU A 43 8.95 -6.06 2.17
N GLY A 44 10.08 -6.60 1.70
CA GLY A 44 11.09 -7.21 2.58
C GLY A 44 11.73 -6.20 3.55
N ASP A 45 11.94 -4.97 3.10
CA ASP A 45 12.56 -3.89 3.88
C ASP A 45 11.56 -3.04 4.69
N ILE A 46 10.25 -3.27 4.57
CA ILE A 46 9.21 -2.42 5.18
C ILE A 46 9.37 -2.26 6.69
N HIS A 47 9.85 -3.30 7.38
CA HIS A 47 10.10 -3.30 8.82
C HIS A 47 11.25 -2.37 9.24
N LYS A 48 12.08 -1.89 8.31
CA LYS A 48 13.16 -0.94 8.55
C LYS A 48 12.73 0.51 8.33
N TYR A 49 11.67 0.73 7.56
CA TYR A 49 11.21 2.05 7.11
C TYR A 49 9.78 2.33 7.57
N ASP A 50 8.80 2.26 6.67
CA ASP A 50 7.42 2.67 6.90
C ASP A 50 6.74 1.86 8.01
N GLY A 51 6.99 0.54 8.05
CA GLY A 51 6.53 -0.31 9.14
C GLY A 51 7.13 0.08 10.49
N LEU A 52 8.40 0.47 10.53
CA LEU A 52 9.06 0.94 11.76
C LEU A 52 8.45 2.27 12.22
N ARG A 53 8.33 3.24 11.31
CA ARG A 53 7.74 4.55 11.60
C ARG A 53 6.32 4.39 12.12
N ALA A 54 5.48 3.63 11.41
CA ALA A 54 4.09 3.48 11.74
C ALA A 54 3.92 2.82 13.12
N ASP A 55 4.61 1.70 13.38
CA ASP A 55 4.54 1.02 14.67
C ASP A 55 5.03 1.91 15.83
N ARG A 56 6.24 2.48 15.72
CA ARG A 56 6.87 3.22 16.84
C ARG A 56 6.09 4.47 17.19
N THR A 57 5.57 5.19 16.18
CA THR A 57 4.81 6.42 16.42
C THR A 57 3.44 6.13 17.04
N THR A 58 2.76 5.04 16.67
CA THR A 58 1.48 4.68 17.30
C THR A 58 1.64 4.05 18.67
N ALA A 59 2.61 3.15 18.84
CA ALA A 59 2.85 2.44 20.09
C ALA A 59 3.30 3.39 21.21
N ALA A 60 4.05 4.45 20.87
CA ALA A 60 4.42 5.52 21.80
C ALA A 60 3.20 6.20 22.47
N HIS A 61 2.02 6.10 21.87
CA HIS A 61 0.77 6.65 22.39
C HIS A 61 -0.24 5.58 22.82
N SER A 62 0.22 4.33 22.99
CA SER A 62 -0.63 3.18 23.36
C SER A 62 -1.80 2.96 22.38
N LEU A 63 -1.54 3.15 21.08
CA LEU A 63 -2.47 2.87 19.99
C LEU A 63 -2.02 1.62 19.25
N GLU A 64 -2.98 0.79 18.87
CA GLU A 64 -2.79 -0.38 18.04
C GLU A 64 -2.98 0.01 16.58
N LEU A 65 -1.97 -0.25 15.75
CA LEU A 65 -2.04 -0.01 14.31
C LEU A 65 -2.42 -1.30 13.58
N ARG A 66 -3.33 -1.19 12.60
CA ARG A 66 -3.66 -2.24 11.63
C ARG A 66 -3.42 -1.74 10.21
N VAL A 67 -2.79 -2.58 9.40
CA VAL A 67 -2.33 -2.24 8.04
C VAL A 67 -2.88 -3.26 7.03
N PRO A 68 -4.13 -3.08 6.56
CA PRO A 68 -4.81 -4.09 5.73
C PRO A 68 -4.10 -4.42 4.42
N PHE A 69 -3.34 -3.48 3.85
CA PHE A 69 -2.57 -3.71 2.64
C PHE A 69 -1.42 -4.72 2.81
N LEU A 70 -1.03 -5.03 4.04
CA LEU A 70 -0.01 -6.04 4.37
C LEU A 70 -0.62 -7.35 4.87
N ASP A 71 -1.94 -7.55 4.72
CA ASP A 71 -2.54 -8.85 4.98
C ASP A 71 -1.90 -9.94 4.10
N LEU A 72 -1.67 -11.12 4.68
CA LEU A 72 -0.96 -12.20 4.02
C LEU A 72 -1.72 -12.73 2.80
N GLN A 73 -3.04 -12.86 2.89
CA GLN A 73 -3.84 -13.38 1.78
C GLN A 73 -3.94 -12.35 0.66
N TRP A 74 -4.14 -11.09 1.03
CA TRP A 74 -4.19 -9.98 0.09
C TRP A 74 -2.86 -9.79 -0.66
N THR A 75 -1.74 -9.71 0.06
CA THR A 75 -0.41 -9.53 -0.55
C THR A 75 -0.06 -10.69 -1.48
N GLN A 76 -0.32 -11.93 -1.06
CA GLN A 76 -0.11 -13.12 -1.90
C GLN A 76 -0.97 -13.08 -3.16
N TYR A 77 -2.27 -12.77 -3.02
CA TYR A 77 -3.17 -12.65 -4.16
C TYR A 77 -2.68 -11.58 -5.13
N TYR A 78 -2.40 -10.37 -4.64
CA TYR A 78 -1.99 -9.26 -5.50
C TYR A 78 -0.68 -9.58 -6.22
N LEU A 79 0.34 -10.10 -5.51
CA LEU A 79 1.61 -10.47 -6.13
C LEU A 79 1.50 -11.64 -7.12
N SER A 80 0.48 -12.49 -7.00
CA SER A 80 0.20 -13.58 -7.94
C SER A 80 -0.36 -13.10 -9.29
N LEU A 81 -0.88 -11.87 -9.36
CA LEU A 81 -1.39 -11.30 -10.60
C LEU A 81 -0.25 -11.08 -11.62
N PRO A 82 -0.55 -11.20 -12.93
CA PRO A 82 0.41 -10.86 -13.99
C PRO A 82 1.06 -9.51 -13.73
N ALA A 83 2.39 -9.47 -13.78
CA ALA A 83 3.15 -8.29 -13.37
C ALA A 83 2.82 -7.06 -14.22
N GLU A 84 2.46 -7.28 -15.48
CA GLU A 84 2.03 -6.25 -16.45
C GLU A 84 0.76 -5.53 -16.01
N LEU A 85 -0.16 -6.24 -15.33
CA LEU A 85 -1.39 -5.63 -14.82
C LEU A 85 -1.14 -4.74 -13.61
N ARG A 86 -0.03 -4.97 -12.90
CA ARG A 86 0.32 -4.22 -11.68
C ARG A 86 1.11 -2.95 -11.96
N GLN A 87 1.68 -2.82 -13.16
CA GLN A 87 2.41 -1.63 -13.59
C GLN A 87 1.51 -0.39 -13.63
N PRO A 88 2.08 0.80 -13.42
CA PRO A 88 1.41 2.05 -13.75
C PRO A 88 0.93 2.04 -15.21
N GLN A 89 -0.31 2.48 -15.45
CA GLN A 89 -0.89 2.55 -16.78
C GLN A 89 -1.29 4.00 -17.07
N MET A 90 -1.05 4.45 -18.31
CA MET A 90 -1.38 5.83 -18.74
C MET A 90 -0.77 6.91 -17.81
N GLY A 91 0.39 6.63 -17.22
CA GLY A 91 1.05 7.54 -16.29
C GLY A 91 0.43 7.61 -14.89
N VAL A 92 -0.52 6.73 -14.57
CA VAL A 92 -1.19 6.66 -13.26
C VAL A 92 -0.70 5.44 -12.49
N GLU A 93 -0.14 5.68 -11.30
CA GLU A 93 0.24 4.63 -10.35
C GLU A 93 -0.97 3.96 -9.71
N LYS A 94 -0.80 2.72 -9.23
CA LYS A 94 -1.88 1.92 -8.62
C LYS A 94 -3.11 1.80 -9.51
N HIS A 95 -2.95 1.88 -10.84
CA HIS A 95 -4.08 1.92 -11.79
C HIS A 95 -5.05 0.74 -11.62
N LEU A 96 -4.52 -0.47 -11.43
CA LEU A 96 -5.34 -1.66 -11.17
C LEU A 96 -6.16 -1.53 -9.88
N LEU A 97 -5.55 -1.03 -8.81
CA LEU A 97 -6.23 -0.83 -7.53
C LEU A 97 -7.34 0.23 -7.66
N ARG A 98 -7.05 1.37 -8.31
CA ARG A 98 -8.03 2.43 -8.59
C ARG A 98 -9.19 1.89 -9.42
N SER A 99 -8.89 1.13 -10.47
CA SER A 99 -9.89 0.50 -11.35
C SER A 99 -10.80 -0.48 -10.59
N ALA A 100 -10.27 -1.20 -9.60
CA ALA A 100 -11.05 -2.15 -8.80
C ALA A 100 -12.11 -1.47 -7.92
N PHE A 101 -11.91 -0.20 -7.56
CA PHE A 101 -12.88 0.60 -6.79
C PHE A 101 -13.71 1.56 -7.66
N ASN A 102 -13.47 1.59 -8.98
CA ASN A 102 -14.20 2.46 -9.89
C ASN A 102 -15.69 2.09 -9.95
N ASN A 103 -16.56 3.09 -9.96
CA ASN A 103 -18.02 2.96 -9.93
C ASN A 103 -18.61 2.22 -8.72
N THR A 104 -17.82 2.01 -7.66
CA THR A 104 -18.34 1.42 -6.40
C THR A 104 -19.10 2.42 -5.54
N GLY A 105 -18.91 3.73 -5.78
CA GLY A 105 -19.41 4.80 -4.93
C GLY A 105 -18.70 4.92 -3.58
N LEU A 106 -17.58 4.21 -3.38
CA LEU A 106 -16.83 4.22 -2.12
C LEU A 106 -16.08 5.54 -1.89
N LEU A 107 -15.54 6.14 -2.95
CA LEU A 107 -14.78 7.39 -2.92
C LEU A 107 -15.26 8.33 -4.03
N PRO A 108 -15.12 9.67 -3.86
CA PRO A 108 -15.33 10.62 -4.94
C PRO A 108 -14.35 10.39 -6.11
N ASP A 109 -14.83 10.56 -7.34
CA ASP A 109 -14.06 10.29 -8.57
C ASP A 109 -12.77 11.11 -8.70
N ASN A 110 -12.68 12.28 -8.06
CA ASN A 110 -11.49 13.12 -8.10
C ASN A 110 -10.37 12.66 -7.14
N ILE A 111 -10.67 11.72 -6.24
CA ILE A 111 -9.70 11.11 -5.32
C ILE A 111 -9.24 9.76 -5.87
N LEU A 112 -10.15 9.03 -6.53
CA LEU A 112 -9.89 7.73 -7.14
C LEU A 112 -8.97 7.84 -8.37
#